data_AF-A0AAV4CBQ1-F1
#
_entry.id   AF-A0AAV4CBQ1-F1
#
_cell.length_a   1.000
_cell.length_b   1.000
_cell.length_c   1.000
_cell.angle_alpha   90.00
_cell.angle_beta   90.00
_cell.angle_gamma   90.00
#
_symmetry.space_group_name_H-M   'P 1'
#
loop_
_entity.id
_entity.type
_entity.pdbx_description
1 polymer ?
#
loop_
_entity_poly.entity_id
_entity_poly.type
_entity_poly.pdbx_seq_one_letter_code
_entity_poly.pdbx_strand_id
1 'polypeptide(L)' 'MYGCEAWTISKQIQNKLEATEMWFLGRMLRIPWTTKKTNERVLNEANKRRSLVRIIRKRQATFLGHVMRR' A
#
# COMPACT_ATOMS: atom_id res chain seq x y z
N MET A 1 -10.24 6.80 0.06
CA MET A 1 -9.12 7.03 -0.90
C MET A 1 -9.06 8.47 -1.40
N TYR A 2 -10.15 9.24 -1.31
CA TYR A 2 -10.11 10.69 -1.44
C TYR A 2 -9.28 11.30 -0.31
N GLY A 3 -8.37 12.23 -0.62
CA GLY A 3 -7.54 12.95 0.36
C GLY A 3 -6.12 12.40 0.58
N CYS A 4 -5.77 11.20 0.08
CA CYS A 4 -4.40 10.68 0.22
C CYS A 4 -3.35 11.51 -0.54
N GLU A 5 -3.80 12.28 -1.54
CA GLU A 5 -2.99 13.21 -2.33
C GLU A 5 -2.43 14.37 -1.49
N ALA A 6 -3.12 14.74 -0.41
CA ALA A 6 -2.73 15.82 0.49
C ALA A 6 -1.94 15.32 1.73
N TRP A 7 -1.69 14.02 1.85
CA TRP A 7 -0.99 13.46 3.02
C TRP A 7 0.52 13.58 2.88
N THR A 8 1.18 14.03 3.94
CA THR A 8 2.63 13.85 4.07
C THR A 8 2.93 12.39 4.42
N ILE A 9 3.44 11.60 3.46
CA ILE A 9 3.79 10.19 3.73
C ILE A 9 5.13 10.13 4.45
N SER A 10 5.05 10.06 5.78
CA SER A 10 6.19 9.70 6.62
C SER A 10 6.50 8.20 6.52
N LYS A 11 7.71 7.81 6.95
CA LYS A 11 8.12 6.39 7.01
C LYS A 11 7.18 5.56 7.89
N GLN A 12 6.61 6.14 8.95
CA GLN A 12 5.62 5.47 9.79
C GLN A 12 4.31 5.20 9.03
N ILE A 13 3.80 6.16 8.26
CA ILE A 13 2.59 5.97 7.45
C ILE A 13 2.86 4.94 6.35
N GLN A 14 4.04 4.98 5.73
CA GLN A 14 4.45 3.97 4.75
C GLN A 14 4.41 2.55 5.34
N ASN A 15 5.02 2.34 6.51
CA ASN A 15 5.00 1.04 7.17
C ASN A 15 3.58 0.58 7.53
N LYS A 16 2.73 1.50 7.99
CA LYS A 16 1.31 1.22 8.27
C LYS A 16 0.57 0.79 7.00
N LEU A 17 0.77 1.51 5.89
CA LEU A 17 0.16 1.18 4.60
C LEU A 17 0.62 -0.17 4.07
N GLU A 18 1.91 -0.51 4.19
CA GLU A 18 2.42 -1.82 3.81
C GLU A 18 1.83 -2.93 4.70
N ALA A 19 1.75 -2.73 6.01
CA ALA A 19 1.12 -3.68 6.92
C ALA A 19 -0.38 -3.86 6.61
N THR A 20 -1.07 -2.77 6.27
CA THR A 20 -2.47 -2.79 5.81
C THR A 20 -2.61 -3.56 4.50
N GLU A 21 -1.74 -3.35 3.52
CA GLU A 21 -1.72 -4.12 2.26
C GLU A 21 -1.53 -5.62 2.52
N MET A 22 -0.61 -5.99 3.40
CA MET A 22 -0.39 -7.39 3.80
C MET A 22 -1.59 -8.00 4.53
N TRP A 23 -2.24 -7.24 5.41
CA TRP A 23 -3.44 -7.68 6.12
C TRP A 23 -4.60 -7.96 5.16
N PHE A 24 -4.82 -7.08 4.18
CA PHE A 24 -5.83 -7.29 3.13
C PHE A 24 -5.53 -8.54 2.30
N LEU A 25 -4.28 -8.74 1.88
CA LEU A 25 -3.87 -9.94 1.13
C LEU A 25 -4.06 -11.22 1.95
N GLY A 26 -3.65 -11.22 3.23
CA GLY A 26 -3.85 -12.36 4.13
C GLY A 26 -5.32 -12.70 4.29
N ARG A 27 -6.19 -11.69 4.39
CA ARG A 27 -7.64 -11.89 4.49
C ARG A 27 -8.26 -12.40 3.20
N MET A 28 -7.83 -11.89 2.04
CA MET A 28 -8.28 -12.38 0.71
C MET A 28 -7.88 -13.84 0.48
N LEU A 29 -6.66 -14.21 0.85
CA LEU A 29 -6.14 -15.57 0.72
C LEU A 29 -6.58 -16.51 1.85
N ARG A 30 -7.40 -16.02 2.80
CA ARG A 30 -7.85 -16.76 4.00
C ARG A 30 -6.68 -17.37 4.80
N ILE A 31 -5.52 -16.71 4.81
CA ILE A 31 -4.34 -17.19 5.51
C ILE A 31 -4.57 -17.00 7.02
N PRO A 32 -4.54 -18.09 7.82
CA PRO A 32 -4.58 -17.98 9.26
C PRO A 32 -3.37 -17.21 9.78
N TRP A 33 -3.59 -16.34 10.76
CA TRP A 33 -2.48 -15.64 11.42
C TRP A 33 -1.49 -16.61 12.10
N THR A 34 -1.97 -17.81 12.46
CA THR A 34 -1.17 -18.87 13.10
C THR A 34 -0.12 -19.47 12.17
N THR A 35 -0.29 -19.40 10.85
CA THR A 35 0.64 -19.98 9.88
C THR A 35 1.98 -19.24 9.82
N LYS A 36 2.10 -18.04 10.45
CA LYS A 36 3.32 -17.22 10.51
C LYS A 36 4.06 -17.12 9.16
N LYS A 37 3.33 -17.02 8.04
CA LYS A 37 3.92 -16.89 6.70
C LYS A 37 4.66 -15.55 6.58
N THR A 38 5.82 -15.57 5.93
CA THR A 38 6.55 -14.34 5.61
C THR A 38 5.80 -13.50 4.59
N ASN A 39 5.97 -12.17 4.65
CA ASN A 39 5.28 -11.24 3.75
C ASN A 39 5.59 -11.54 2.26
N GLU A 40 6.81 -11.95 1.96
CA GLU A 40 7.23 -12.32 0.60
C GLU A 40 6.47 -13.54 0.07
N ARG A 41 6.23 -14.52 0.93
CA ARG A 41 5.50 -15.74 0.56
C ARG A 41 4.03 -15.46 0.30
N VAL A 42 3.41 -14.58 1.11
CA VAL A 42 2.05 -14.09 0.89
C VAL A 42 1.93 -13.32 -0.43
N LEU A 43 2.92 -12.50 -0.78
CA LEU A 43 2.94 -11.77 -2.06
C LEU A 43 3.08 -12.70 -3.27
N ASN A 44 3.95 -13.71 -3.18
CA ASN A 44 4.11 -14.73 -4.22
C ASN A 44 2.83 -15.54 -4.42
N GLU A 45 2.17 -15.95 -3.34
CA GLU A 45 0.92 -16.72 -3.39
C GLU A 45 -0.25 -15.88 -3.93
N ALA A 46 -0.28 -14.59 -3.62
CA ALA A 46 -1.22 -13.66 -4.24
C ALA A 46 -0.90 -13.37 -5.72
N ASN A 47 0.30 -13.72 -6.19
CA ASN A 47 0.88 -13.27 -7.45
C ASN A 47 0.78 -11.73 -7.62
N LYS A 48 1.04 -10.99 -6.52
CA LYS A 48 1.00 -9.52 -6.47
C LYS A 48 2.32 -8.98 -5.98
N ARG A 49 2.68 -7.79 -6.48
CA ARG A 49 3.75 -6.95 -5.93
C ARG A 49 3.14 -5.85 -5.07
N ARG A 50 3.86 -5.41 -4.03
CA ARG A 50 3.47 -4.23 -3.25
C ARG A 50 3.25 -3.05 -4.18
N SER A 51 2.06 -2.49 -4.13
CA SER A 51 1.60 -1.51 -5.11
C SER A 51 0.92 -0.32 -4.46
N LEU A 52 0.37 -0.47 -3.25
CA LEU A 52 -0.45 0.55 -2.60
C LEU A 52 0.32 1.86 -2.40
N VAL A 53 1.50 1.80 -1.78
CA VAL A 53 2.35 2.99 -1.55
C VAL A 53 2.74 3.65 -2.88
N ARG A 54 3.07 2.84 -3.89
CA ARG A 54 3.45 3.33 -5.22
C ARG A 54 2.30 4.05 -5.92
N ILE A 55 1.09 3.50 -5.83
CA ILE A 55 -0.12 4.10 -6.40
C ILE A 55 -0.41 5.44 -5.72
N ILE A 56 -0.30 5.50 -4.39
CA ILE A 56 -0.55 6.75 -3.65
C ILE A 56 0.49 7.81 -4.03
N ARG A 57 1.79 7.46 -4.08
CA ARG A 57 2.84 8.39 -4.53
C ARG A 57 2.62 8.90 -5.95
N LYS A 58 2.19 8.03 -6.86
CA LYS A 58 1.86 8.43 -8.23
C LYS A 58 0.73 9.46 -8.26
N ARG A 59 -0.34 9.23 -7.48
CA ARG A 59 -1.47 10.17 -7.37
C ARG A 59 -1.03 11.50 -6.76
N GLN A 60 -0.22 11.48 -5.70
CA GLN A 60 0.37 12.68 -5.11
C GLN A 60 1.14 13.51 -6.14
N ALA A 61 2.01 12.88 -6.92
CA ALA A 61 2.77 13.56 -7.96
C ALA A 61 1.86 14.15 -9.05
N THR A 62 0.84 13.42 -9.48
CA THR A 62 -0.16 13.93 -10.45
C THR A 62 -0.93 15.11 -9.89
N PHE A 63 -1.39 15.04 -8.64
CA PHE A 63 -2.10 16.11 -7.97
C PHE A 63 -1.25 17.37 -7.84
N LEU A 64 0.00 17.24 -7.37
CA LEU A 64 0.95 18.35 -7.31
C LEU A 64 1.21 18.96 -8.69
N GLY A 65 1.34 18.12 -9.73
CA GLY A 65 1.48 18.58 -11.11
C GLY A 65 0.26 19.36 -11.62
N HIS A 66 -0.95 19.03 -11.18
CA HIS A 66 -2.15 19.82 -11.50
C HIS A 66 -2.18 21.15 -10.75
N VAL A 67 -1.79 21.16 -9.47
CA VAL A 67 -1.72 22.39 -8.65
C VAL A 67 -0.68 23.37 -9.20
N MET A 68 0.51 22.88 -9.59
CA MET A 68 1.60 23.72 -10.11
C MET A 68 1.37 24.25 -11.54
N ARG A 69 0.43 23.69 -12.29
CA ARG A 69 0.07 24.16 -13.64
C ARG A 69 -0.93 25.31 -13.63
N ARG A 70 -1.50 25.61 -12.46
CA ARG A 70 -2.45 26.69 -12.25
C ARG A 70 -1.71 27.90 -11.68
#